data_AF-A0A7S2HS57-F1
#
_entry.id   AF-A0A7S2HS57-F1
#
_cell.length_a   1.000
_cell.length_b   1.000
_cell.length_c   1.000
_cell.angle_alpha   90.00
_cell.angle_beta   90.00
_cell.angle_gamma   90.00
#
_symmetry.space_group_name_H-M   'P 1'
#
loop_
_entity.id
_entity.type
_entity.pdbx_description
1 polymer ?
#
loop_
_entity_poly.entity_id
_entity_poly.type
_entity_poly.pdbx_seq_one_letter_code
_entity_poly.pdbx_strand_id
1 'polypeptide(L)'
;ADKPVNLAPRRQSKDSLHFDDLDIDDISFCSSDERSFTKIQLAKITMKECGAAVYRQRKTIGLCTVVACVILACVAVLLPQIAKHDPMPESVSDTARYRDIKSRILEAGVSTEFAIDWKGSPQHEALLWISEADGAKLDVDDEMLVQRYSLAVFFFSTYEVDGEEENGENKKVHLSDYSSAISMAKSASTNLKPKGWKNSTNWMTKHGYCSWAGVGCHHKPGTDLEKIHYDGNYGVTHLNLTSNYVRVSIPGEIA
;
A
#
# COMPACT_ATOMS: atom_id res chain seq x y z
N ALA A 1 16.44 1.19 -49.69
CA ALA A 1 16.47 -0.28 -49.88
C ALA A 1 16.49 -0.87 -48.49
N ASP A 2 15.30 -0.96 -47.90
CA ASP A 2 15.12 -1.24 -46.47
C ASP A 2 15.16 -2.73 -46.22
N LYS A 3 15.99 -3.14 -45.26
CA LYS A 3 16.04 -4.53 -44.77
C LYS A 3 15.02 -4.68 -43.64
N PRO A 4 14.15 -5.71 -43.67
CA PRO A 4 13.24 -6.00 -42.58
C PRO A 4 13.99 -6.65 -41.40
N VAL A 5 13.67 -6.18 -40.19
CA VAL A 5 14.14 -6.75 -38.91
C VAL A 5 13.20 -7.88 -38.51
N ASN A 6 13.77 -9.08 -38.34
CA ASN A 6 13.09 -10.28 -37.85
C ASN A 6 12.88 -10.19 -36.33
N LEU A 7 11.63 -10.20 -35.88
CA LEU A 7 11.25 -10.33 -34.47
C LEU A 7 11.01 -11.82 -34.14
N ALA A 8 11.74 -12.33 -33.15
CA ALA A 8 11.61 -13.68 -32.64
C ALA A 8 10.41 -13.83 -31.67
N PRO A 9 9.84 -15.04 -31.49
CA PRO A 9 8.61 -15.23 -30.73
C PRO A 9 8.81 -15.38 -29.22
N ARG A 10 7.92 -14.73 -28.47
CA ARG A 10 7.84 -14.67 -27.00
C ARG A 10 7.25 -15.98 -26.45
N ARG A 11 7.98 -16.67 -25.56
CA ARG A 11 7.51 -17.86 -24.80
C ARG A 11 6.40 -17.45 -23.82
N GLN A 12 5.25 -18.11 -23.90
CA GLN A 12 4.21 -18.08 -22.87
C GLN A 12 4.44 -19.24 -21.89
N SER A 13 4.55 -18.95 -20.58
CA SER A 13 4.43 -19.97 -19.54
C SER A 13 2.97 -20.05 -19.09
N LYS A 14 2.41 -21.26 -19.21
CA LYS A 14 1.12 -21.65 -18.64
C LYS A 14 1.42 -22.37 -17.34
N ASP A 15 1.06 -21.76 -16.21
CA ASP A 15 0.90 -22.49 -14.95
C ASP A 15 -0.56 -22.32 -14.52
N SER A 16 -1.32 -23.41 -14.65
CA SER A 16 -2.68 -23.56 -14.12
C SER A 16 -2.58 -24.36 -12.83
N LEU A 17 -2.94 -23.74 -11.70
CA LEU A 17 -3.09 -24.41 -10.42
C LEU A 17 -4.53 -24.89 -10.29
N HIS A 18 -4.67 -26.22 -10.22
CA HIS A 18 -5.90 -26.96 -9.92
C HIS A 18 -6.06 -27.03 -8.39
N PHE A 19 -7.26 -26.72 -7.89
CA PHE A 19 -7.61 -26.80 -6.47
C PHE A 19 -8.78 -27.79 -6.37
N ASP A 20 -8.45 -29.04 -6.07
CA ASP A 20 -9.40 -30.12 -5.84
C ASP A 20 -9.57 -30.36 -4.34
N ASP A 21 -10.84 -30.58 -3.96
CA ASP A 21 -11.35 -31.49 -2.96
C ASP A 21 -10.99 -31.31 -1.46
N LEU A 22 -12.00 -30.87 -0.70
CA LEU A 22 -12.14 -31.18 0.72
C LEU A 22 -13.49 -31.86 0.95
N ASP A 23 -13.42 -33.18 1.13
CA ASP A 23 -14.52 -34.04 1.58
C ASP A 23 -14.85 -33.75 3.06
N ILE A 24 -16.14 -33.51 3.34
CA ILE A 24 -16.71 -33.47 4.68
C ILE A 24 -17.72 -34.61 4.77
N ASP A 25 -17.31 -35.73 5.36
CA ASP A 25 -18.20 -36.77 5.84
C ASP A 25 -17.61 -37.37 7.12
N ASP A 26 -18.28 -37.14 8.26
CA ASP A 26 -18.49 -38.13 9.33
C ASP A 26 -19.08 -37.46 10.59
N ILE A 27 -20.41 -37.42 10.67
CA ILE A 27 -21.14 -37.28 11.94
C ILE A 27 -21.95 -38.56 12.13
N SER A 28 -21.39 -39.50 12.92
CA SER A 28 -22.08 -40.74 13.27
C SER A 28 -23.16 -40.48 14.33
N PHE A 29 -24.39 -40.88 13.98
CA PHE A 29 -25.53 -40.94 14.88
C PHE A 29 -25.44 -42.20 15.75
N CYS A 30 -25.56 -42.06 17.07
CA CYS A 30 -25.72 -43.21 17.97
C CYS A 30 -27.10 -43.85 17.78
N SER A 31 -27.09 -45.08 17.26
CA SER A 31 -28.23 -46.00 17.26
C SER A 31 -28.52 -46.51 18.68
N SER A 32 -29.79 -46.46 19.08
CA SER A 32 -30.33 -47.11 20.26
C SER A 32 -30.74 -48.53 19.88
N ASP A 33 -30.22 -49.54 20.58
CA ASP A 33 -30.80 -50.88 20.47
C ASP A 33 -31.04 -51.50 21.86
N GLU A 34 -32.26 -52.02 21.97
CA GLU A 34 -32.91 -52.52 23.16
C GLU A 34 -32.49 -53.96 23.42
N ARG A 35 -31.96 -54.26 24.61
CA ARG A 35 -32.05 -55.62 25.15
C ARG A 35 -32.56 -55.64 26.58
N SER A 36 -33.77 -56.18 26.65
CA SER A 36 -34.49 -56.67 27.82
C SER A 36 -33.60 -57.43 28.80
N PHE A 37 -33.39 -56.83 29.98
CA PHE A 37 -32.87 -57.51 31.16
C PHE A 37 -33.92 -57.59 32.25
N THR A 38 -33.88 -58.72 32.93
CA THR A 38 -34.80 -59.25 33.92
C THR A 38 -35.16 -58.26 35.04
N LYS A 39 -36.47 -58.02 35.15
CA LYS A 39 -37.10 -57.27 36.25
C LYS A 39 -36.91 -58.05 37.57
N ILE A 40 -36.60 -57.31 38.64
CA ILE A 40 -36.86 -57.61 40.08
C ILE A 40 -35.63 -57.68 41.03
N GLN A 41 -34.37 -57.69 40.56
CA GLN A 41 -33.20 -57.46 41.47
C GLN A 41 -32.37 -56.20 41.17
N LEU A 42 -32.75 -55.43 40.14
CA LEU A 42 -32.04 -54.23 39.69
C LEU A 42 -32.67 -52.90 40.16
N ALA A 43 -33.41 -52.90 41.29
CA ALA A 43 -34.08 -51.70 41.81
C ALA A 43 -33.34 -51.06 43.01
N LYS A 44 -32.34 -51.71 43.59
CA LYS A 44 -31.59 -51.18 44.75
C LYS A 44 -30.19 -50.65 44.43
N ILE A 45 -29.60 -50.98 43.27
CA ILE A 45 -28.30 -50.45 42.84
C ILE A 45 -28.47 -49.16 42.02
N THR A 46 -29.62 -48.97 41.37
CA THR A 46 -29.88 -47.87 40.43
C THR A 46 -30.10 -46.50 41.07
N MET A 47 -30.47 -46.40 42.35
CA MET A 47 -30.65 -45.09 43.01
C MET A 47 -29.34 -44.45 43.50
N LYS A 48 -28.31 -45.25 43.84
CA LYS A 48 -27.04 -44.70 44.35
C LYS A 48 -26.15 -44.18 43.20
N GLU A 49 -26.21 -44.82 42.04
CA GLU A 49 -25.46 -44.38 40.84
C GLU A 49 -26.16 -43.24 40.07
N CYS A 50 -27.51 -43.18 40.09
CA CYS A 50 -28.24 -42.03 39.54
C CYS A 50 -27.95 -40.73 40.29
N GLY A 51 -27.79 -40.76 41.62
CA GLY A 51 -27.47 -39.56 42.40
C GLY A 51 -26.11 -38.95 42.05
N ALA A 52 -25.10 -39.79 41.79
CA ALA A 52 -23.77 -39.34 41.40
C ALA A 52 -23.75 -38.78 39.96
N ALA A 53 -24.55 -39.34 39.05
CA ALA A 53 -24.68 -38.84 37.67
C ALA A 53 -25.37 -37.46 37.62
N VAL A 54 -26.47 -37.28 38.36
CA VAL A 54 -27.18 -35.99 38.44
C VAL A 54 -26.32 -34.91 39.12
N TYR A 55 -25.52 -35.28 40.12
CA TYR A 55 -24.59 -34.35 40.77
C TYR A 55 -23.44 -33.90 39.85
N ARG A 56 -22.89 -34.80 39.01
CA ARG A 56 -21.90 -34.43 37.98
C ARG A 56 -22.50 -33.49 36.94
N GLN A 57 -23.73 -33.77 36.49
CA GLN A 57 -24.41 -32.95 35.49
C GLN A 57 -24.66 -31.51 35.98
N ARG A 58 -25.01 -31.32 37.27
CA ARG A 58 -25.17 -29.98 37.87
C ARG A 58 -23.85 -29.19 37.96
N LYS A 59 -22.73 -29.87 38.22
CA LYS A 59 -21.41 -29.23 38.22
C LYS A 59 -21.00 -28.75 36.83
N THR A 60 -21.26 -29.55 35.80
CA THR A 60 -20.95 -29.18 34.41
C THR A 60 -21.80 -27.99 33.96
N ILE A 61 -23.11 -28.00 34.26
CA ILE A 61 -24.00 -26.86 33.92
C ILE A 61 -23.52 -25.59 34.61
N GLY A 62 -23.20 -25.64 35.91
CA GLY A 62 -22.70 -24.48 36.64
C GLY A 62 -21.40 -23.92 36.06
N LEU A 63 -20.45 -24.79 35.68
CA LEU A 63 -19.19 -24.38 35.06
C LEU A 63 -19.42 -23.73 33.69
N CYS A 64 -20.28 -24.31 32.85
CA CYS A 64 -20.63 -23.76 31.54
C CYS A 64 -21.28 -22.38 31.66
N THR A 65 -22.18 -22.17 32.63
CA THR A 65 -22.80 -20.86 32.87
C THR A 65 -21.77 -19.82 33.28
N VAL A 66 -20.83 -20.15 34.18
CA VAL A 66 -19.78 -19.21 34.61
C VAL A 66 -18.87 -18.85 33.43
N VAL A 67 -18.45 -19.83 32.63
CA VAL A 67 -17.61 -19.58 31.44
C VAL A 67 -18.34 -18.70 30.43
N ALA A 68 -19.61 -18.97 30.15
CA ALA A 68 -20.41 -18.15 29.25
C ALA A 68 -20.55 -16.70 29.75
N CYS A 69 -20.78 -16.50 31.06
CA CYS A 69 -20.84 -15.17 31.66
C CYS A 69 -19.49 -14.42 31.56
N VAL A 70 -18.36 -15.10 31.75
CA VAL A 70 -17.03 -14.49 31.61
C VAL A 70 -16.77 -14.09 30.16
N ILE A 71 -17.09 -14.94 29.18
CA ILE A 71 -16.94 -14.61 27.76
C ILE A 71 -17.82 -13.42 27.40
N LEU A 72 -19.10 -13.42 27.82
CA LEU A 72 -20.01 -12.31 27.55
C LEU A 72 -19.53 -11.01 28.20
N ALA A 73 -19.00 -11.06 29.42
CA ALA A 73 -18.41 -9.88 30.07
C ALA A 73 -17.15 -9.39 29.35
N CYS A 74 -16.26 -10.29 28.92
CA CYS A 74 -15.09 -9.93 28.11
C CYS A 74 -15.51 -9.29 26.79
N VAL A 75 -16.49 -9.87 26.08
CA VAL A 75 -17.01 -9.33 24.82
C VAL A 75 -17.67 -7.96 25.06
N ALA A 76 -18.46 -7.79 26.12
CA ALA A 76 -19.08 -6.51 26.46
C ALA A 76 -18.05 -5.42 26.82
N VAL A 77 -16.88 -5.79 27.37
CA VAL A 77 -15.78 -4.85 27.67
C VAL A 77 -14.91 -4.56 26.45
N LEU A 78 -14.72 -5.53 25.55
CA LEU A 78 -13.87 -5.39 24.37
C LEU A 78 -14.59 -4.76 23.17
N LEU A 79 -15.88 -5.02 22.97
CA LEU A 79 -16.66 -4.44 21.87
C LEU A 79 -16.61 -2.90 21.80
N PRO A 80 -16.72 -2.15 22.91
CA PRO A 80 -16.62 -0.69 22.88
C PRO A 80 -15.22 -0.16 22.51
N GLN A 81 -14.17 -0.98 22.69
CA GLN A 81 -12.80 -0.58 22.31
C GLN A 81 -12.58 -0.69 20.80
N ILE A 82 -13.26 -1.64 20.14
CA ILE A 82 -13.20 -1.80 18.69
C ILE A 82 -13.98 -0.67 17.97
N ALA A 83 -15.07 -0.17 18.58
CA ALA A 83 -15.86 0.92 18.02
C ALA A 83 -15.22 2.32 18.17
N LYS A 84 -14.11 2.43 18.91
CA LYS A 84 -13.27 3.65 18.98
C LYS A 84 -12.13 3.65 17.96
N HIS A 85 -12.14 2.73 17.00
CA HIS A 85 -11.23 2.87 15.88
C HIS A 85 -11.63 4.14 15.15
N ASP A 86 -10.77 5.16 15.21
CA ASP A 86 -10.92 6.37 14.41
C ASP A 86 -11.22 5.92 12.97
N PRO A 87 -12.18 6.58 12.28
CA PRO A 87 -12.49 6.25 10.90
C PRO A 87 -11.16 6.18 10.16
N MET A 88 -10.88 5.00 9.62
CA MET A 88 -9.65 4.76 8.87
C MET A 88 -9.54 5.92 7.89
N PRO A 89 -8.41 6.66 7.89
CA PRO A 89 -8.31 7.90 7.13
C PRO A 89 -8.75 7.61 5.70
N GLU A 90 -9.72 8.40 5.25
CA GLU A 90 -10.24 8.37 3.89
C GLU A 90 -9.07 8.17 2.92
N SER A 91 -9.16 7.15 2.06
CA SER A 91 -8.07 6.74 1.20
C SER A 91 -7.58 7.96 0.42
N VAL A 92 -6.31 8.29 0.56
CA VAL A 92 -5.73 9.50 -0.05
C VAL A 92 -5.87 9.50 -1.59
N SER A 93 -6.09 8.32 -2.19
CA SER A 93 -6.41 8.16 -3.61
C SER A 93 -7.80 8.67 -4.04
N ASP A 94 -8.67 9.08 -3.10
CA ASP A 94 -10.06 9.45 -3.40
C ASP A 94 -10.30 10.96 -3.51
N THR A 95 -9.26 11.79 -3.33
CA THR A 95 -9.42 13.23 -3.50
C THR A 95 -9.78 13.57 -4.95
N ALA A 96 -10.61 14.60 -5.15
CA ALA A 96 -10.96 15.06 -6.50
C ALA A 96 -9.70 15.41 -7.31
N ARG A 97 -8.76 16.12 -6.67
CA ARG A 97 -7.48 16.51 -7.26
C ARG A 97 -6.64 15.30 -7.69
N TYR A 98 -6.54 14.24 -6.87
CA TYR A 98 -5.82 13.01 -7.26
C TYR A 98 -6.40 12.41 -8.55
N ARG A 99 -7.73 12.29 -8.63
CA ARG A 99 -8.42 11.73 -9.80
C ARG A 99 -8.24 12.57 -11.05
N ASP A 100 -8.37 13.89 -10.91
CA ASP A 100 -8.24 14.83 -12.03
C ASP A 100 -6.81 14.83 -12.61
N ILE A 101 -5.79 14.86 -11.73
CA ILE A 101 -4.38 14.77 -12.14
C ILE A 101 -4.07 13.40 -12.75
N LYS A 102 -4.60 12.30 -12.17
CA LYS A 102 -4.45 10.95 -12.74
C LYS A 102 -4.99 10.91 -14.18
N SER A 103 -6.20 11.44 -14.41
CA SER A 103 -6.79 11.52 -15.77
C SER A 103 -5.88 12.28 -16.71
N ARG A 104 -5.40 13.47 -16.29
CA ARG A 104 -4.53 14.33 -17.10
C ARG A 104 -3.22 13.64 -17.51
N ILE A 105 -2.61 12.88 -16.61
CA ILE A 105 -1.37 12.12 -16.85
C ILE A 105 -1.61 10.96 -17.83
N LEU A 106 -2.71 10.23 -17.66
CA LEU A 106 -3.07 9.12 -18.54
C LEU A 106 -3.41 9.62 -19.95
N GLU A 107 -4.14 10.74 -20.06
CA GLU A 107 -4.45 11.40 -21.34
C GLU A 107 -3.20 11.92 -22.04
N ALA A 108 -2.20 12.41 -21.28
CA ALA A 108 -0.91 12.81 -21.81
C ALA A 108 -0.06 11.62 -22.28
N GLY A 109 -0.43 10.38 -21.90
CA GLY A 109 0.28 9.17 -22.30
C GLY A 109 1.67 9.00 -21.68
N VAL A 110 2.00 9.77 -20.64
CA VAL A 110 3.35 9.72 -20.02
C VAL A 110 3.52 8.54 -19.07
N SER A 111 2.43 8.02 -18.51
CA SER A 111 2.43 6.83 -17.65
C SER A 111 1.24 5.92 -17.98
N THR A 112 1.29 4.67 -17.50
CA THR A 112 0.21 3.70 -17.66
C THR A 112 -0.61 3.55 -16.38
N GLU A 113 -1.88 3.18 -16.51
CA GLU A 113 -2.76 2.95 -15.35
C GLU A 113 -2.18 1.89 -14.40
N PHE A 114 -1.64 0.80 -14.94
CA PHE A 114 -0.99 -0.24 -14.13
C PHE A 114 0.18 0.29 -13.29
N ALA A 115 1.05 1.14 -13.88
CA ALA A 115 2.17 1.72 -13.15
C ALA A 115 1.69 2.66 -12.03
N ILE A 116 0.64 3.44 -12.30
CA ILE A 116 0.06 4.37 -11.32
C ILE A 116 -0.68 3.62 -10.20
N ASP A 117 -1.36 2.52 -10.48
CA ASP A 117 -2.15 1.78 -9.48
C ASP A 117 -1.29 0.84 -8.63
N TRP A 118 -0.08 0.53 -9.08
CA TRP A 118 0.89 -0.23 -8.31
C TRP A 118 1.43 0.62 -7.15
N LYS A 119 0.92 0.37 -5.94
CA LYS A 119 1.40 1.04 -4.72
C LYS A 119 2.91 0.86 -4.54
N GLY A 120 3.60 1.96 -4.21
CA GLY A 120 5.05 1.98 -4.06
C GLY A 120 5.84 2.05 -5.38
N SER A 121 5.18 2.10 -6.53
CA SER A 121 5.87 2.44 -7.76
C SER A 121 6.28 3.93 -7.76
N PRO A 122 7.35 4.32 -8.47
CA PRO A 122 7.70 5.73 -8.62
C PRO A 122 6.56 6.60 -9.18
N GLN A 123 5.77 6.05 -10.10
CA GLN A 123 4.60 6.71 -10.70
C GLN A 123 3.51 6.98 -9.65
N HIS A 124 3.22 5.98 -8.83
CA HIS A 124 2.23 6.09 -7.77
C HIS A 124 2.64 7.13 -6.72
N GLU A 125 3.89 7.08 -6.26
CA GLU A 125 4.42 8.03 -5.27
C GLU A 125 4.48 9.45 -5.83
N ALA A 126 4.86 9.62 -7.11
CA ALA A 126 4.85 10.93 -7.77
C ALA A 126 3.44 11.50 -7.89
N LEU A 127 2.45 10.69 -8.26
CA LEU A 127 1.05 11.11 -8.33
C LEU A 127 0.51 11.51 -6.96
N LEU A 128 0.80 10.71 -5.93
CA LEU A 128 0.42 11.00 -4.55
C LEU A 128 1.05 12.30 -4.06
N TRP A 129 2.34 12.50 -4.34
CA TRP A 129 3.03 13.74 -3.98
C TRP A 129 2.42 14.96 -4.69
N ILE A 130 2.22 14.92 -6.01
CA ILE A 130 1.75 16.09 -6.77
C ILE A 130 0.29 16.47 -6.47
N SER A 131 -0.52 15.48 -6.06
CA SER A 131 -1.90 15.71 -5.65
C SER A 131 -2.00 16.34 -4.26
N GLU A 132 -1.20 15.88 -3.30
CA GLU A 132 -1.41 16.20 -1.88
C GLU A 132 -0.31 17.07 -1.23
N ALA A 133 0.95 16.81 -1.57
CA ALA A 133 2.11 17.33 -0.86
C ALA A 133 2.90 18.40 -1.64
N ASP A 134 2.73 18.47 -2.96
CA ASP A 134 3.41 19.46 -3.79
C ASP A 134 3.04 20.87 -3.36
N GLY A 135 4.02 21.61 -2.83
CA GLY A 135 3.81 22.96 -2.34
C GLY A 135 3.52 23.98 -3.45
N ALA A 136 3.84 23.67 -4.71
CA ALA A 136 3.52 24.55 -5.83
C ALA A 136 2.04 24.47 -6.23
N LYS A 137 1.40 23.31 -5.98
CA LYS A 137 -0.02 23.03 -6.29
C LYS A 137 -0.45 23.58 -7.64
N LEU A 138 0.26 23.22 -8.70
CA LEU A 138 -0.12 23.63 -10.06
C LEU A 138 -1.56 23.21 -10.37
N ASP A 139 -2.22 24.01 -11.20
CA ASP A 139 -3.57 23.69 -11.66
C ASP A 139 -3.57 22.40 -12.48
N VAL A 140 -4.70 21.68 -12.53
CA VAL A 140 -4.81 20.44 -13.31
C VAL A 140 -4.64 20.72 -14.80
N ASP A 141 -5.09 21.88 -15.26
CA ASP A 141 -5.00 22.31 -16.64
C ASP A 141 -3.66 22.98 -16.99
N ASP A 142 -2.75 23.13 -16.01
CA ASP A 142 -1.43 23.70 -16.24
C ASP A 142 -0.58 22.77 -17.12
N GLU A 143 -0.12 23.28 -18.26
CA GLU A 143 0.71 22.52 -19.21
C GLU A 143 2.00 21.98 -18.57
N MET A 144 2.51 22.63 -17.53
CA MET A 144 3.74 22.26 -16.83
C MET A 144 3.52 21.21 -15.75
N LEU A 145 2.26 20.88 -15.40
CA LEU A 145 1.93 19.83 -14.44
C LEU A 145 2.54 18.48 -14.83
N VAL A 146 2.42 18.11 -16.10
CA VAL A 146 2.92 16.83 -16.62
C VAL A 146 4.45 16.77 -16.52
N GLN A 147 5.16 17.87 -16.84
CA GLN A 147 6.62 17.93 -16.71
C GLN A 147 7.05 17.80 -15.24
N ARG A 148 6.35 18.50 -14.34
CA ARG A 148 6.60 18.42 -12.89
C ARG A 148 6.37 17.01 -12.35
N TYR A 149 5.32 16.33 -12.83
CA TYR A 149 5.08 14.91 -12.53
C TYR A 149 6.22 14.02 -13.03
N SER A 150 6.65 14.15 -14.30
CA SER A 150 7.74 13.34 -14.85
C SER A 150 9.04 13.48 -14.02
N LEU A 151 9.37 14.70 -13.60
CA LEU A 151 10.52 14.94 -12.71
C LEU A 151 10.33 14.30 -11.33
N ALA A 152 9.12 14.33 -10.77
CA ALA A 152 8.83 13.63 -9.52
C ALA A 152 8.97 12.11 -9.66
N VAL A 153 8.51 11.51 -10.77
CA VAL A 153 8.72 10.08 -11.06
C VAL A 153 10.20 9.74 -11.10
N PHE A 154 11.01 10.59 -11.75
CA PHE A 154 12.46 10.42 -11.75
C PHE A 154 13.07 10.53 -10.36
N PHE A 155 12.62 11.48 -9.54
CA PHE A 155 13.08 11.59 -8.16
C PHE A 155 12.80 10.29 -7.39
N PHE A 156 11.57 9.79 -7.43
CA PHE A 156 11.17 8.57 -6.72
C PHE A 156 11.79 7.30 -7.31
N SER A 157 12.12 7.25 -8.61
CA SER A 157 12.83 6.10 -9.20
C SER A 157 14.29 6.01 -8.74
N THR A 158 14.86 7.13 -8.28
CA THR A 158 16.21 7.19 -7.70
C THR A 158 16.21 7.09 -6.18
N TYR A 159 15.04 7.06 -5.55
CA TYR A 159 14.90 7.01 -4.11
C TYR A 159 15.04 5.57 -3.63
N GLU A 160 16.25 5.20 -3.22
CA GLU A 160 16.41 3.99 -2.41
C GLU A 160 15.86 4.28 -1.01
N VAL A 161 14.85 3.52 -0.60
CA VAL A 161 14.49 3.42 0.81
C VAL A 161 15.64 2.68 1.46
N ASP A 162 16.42 3.36 2.30
CA ASP A 162 17.34 2.69 3.20
C ASP A 162 16.51 1.75 4.08
N GLY A 163 16.48 0.47 3.71
CA GLY A 163 16.10 -0.56 4.65
C GLY A 163 17.16 -0.52 5.73
N GLU A 164 16.88 0.16 6.85
CA GLU A 164 17.71 0.04 8.04
C GLU A 164 17.79 -1.46 8.35
N GLU A 165 18.98 -2.04 8.17
CA GLU A 165 19.30 -3.39 8.62
C GLU A 165 19.33 -3.37 10.16
N GLU A 166 18.16 -3.29 10.79
CA GLU A 166 18.03 -3.57 12.21
C GLU A 166 18.25 -5.08 12.41
N ASN A 167 19.42 -5.45 12.92
CA ASN A 167 19.79 -6.78 13.45
C ASN A 167 20.01 -7.95 12.46
N GLY A 168 20.27 -7.70 11.18
CA GLY A 168 20.70 -8.77 10.25
C GLY A 168 19.62 -9.81 9.89
N GLU A 169 18.39 -9.62 10.36
CA GLU A 169 17.23 -10.20 9.72
C GLU A 169 16.78 -9.22 8.64
N ASN A 170 16.81 -9.65 7.37
CA ASN A 170 16.25 -8.90 6.26
C ASN A 170 14.73 -8.75 6.44
N LYS A 171 14.31 -7.82 7.31
CA LYS A 171 12.92 -7.42 7.41
C LYS A 171 12.64 -6.61 6.16
N LYS A 172 12.12 -7.31 5.14
CA LYS A 172 11.57 -6.70 3.94
C LYS A 172 10.50 -5.72 4.42
N VAL A 173 10.84 -4.43 4.51
CA VAL A 173 9.92 -3.39 4.93
C VAL A 173 8.76 -3.48 3.96
N HIS A 174 7.65 -4.00 4.45
CA HIS A 174 6.47 -4.19 3.65
C HIS A 174 5.91 -2.79 3.43
N LEU A 175 5.98 -2.29 2.18
CA LEU A 175 5.45 -0.99 1.75
C LEU A 175 3.93 -0.79 2.01
N SER A 176 3.28 -1.67 2.78
CA SER A 176 1.88 -1.53 3.19
C SER A 176 1.65 -0.50 4.28
N ASP A 177 2.69 -0.05 5.00
CA ASP A 177 2.56 1.05 5.95
C ASP A 177 2.56 2.40 5.21
N TYR A 178 1.57 2.52 4.33
CA TYR A 178 1.28 3.62 3.42
C TYR A 178 1.04 4.96 4.15
N SER A 179 0.65 4.92 5.43
CA SER A 179 0.58 6.13 6.27
C SER A 179 1.96 6.75 6.52
N SER A 180 3.02 5.94 6.48
CA SER A 180 4.40 6.42 6.61
C SER A 180 4.81 7.21 5.38
N ALA A 181 4.50 6.75 4.16
CA ALA A 181 4.81 7.47 2.91
C ALA A 181 4.10 8.82 2.81
N ILE A 182 2.84 8.93 3.23
CA ILE A 182 2.11 10.22 3.28
C ILE A 182 2.70 11.15 4.36
N SER A 183 3.06 10.60 5.52
CA SER A 183 3.74 11.37 6.57
C SER A 183 5.14 11.82 6.11
N MET A 184 5.83 10.98 5.33
CA MET A 184 7.11 11.27 4.69
C MET A 184 6.94 12.35 3.64
N ALA A 185 5.96 12.26 2.74
CA ALA A 185 5.65 13.28 1.73
C ALA A 185 5.25 14.63 2.35
N LYS A 186 4.53 14.63 3.48
CA LYS A 186 4.24 15.85 4.25
C LYS A 186 5.47 16.41 4.96
N SER A 187 6.36 15.56 5.48
CA SER A 187 7.65 15.97 6.04
C SER A 187 8.72 16.27 4.98
N ALA A 188 8.48 15.87 3.73
CA ALA A 188 9.45 15.85 2.64
C ALA A 188 9.87 17.24 2.20
N SER A 189 9.04 18.23 2.50
CA SER A 189 9.24 19.61 2.08
C SER A 189 10.54 20.24 2.61
N THR A 190 11.32 19.59 3.49
CA THR A 190 12.60 20.18 3.95
C THR A 190 13.85 19.30 3.89
N ASN A 191 13.80 17.95 3.77
CA ASN A 191 15.04 17.15 3.87
C ASN A 191 15.06 15.81 3.08
N LEU A 192 14.14 15.54 2.13
CA LEU A 192 14.30 14.33 1.31
C LEU A 192 15.54 14.46 0.43
N LYS A 193 16.51 13.59 0.68
CA LYS A 193 17.71 13.45 -0.13
C LYS A 193 17.75 11.98 -0.56
N PRO A 194 17.43 11.67 -1.83
CA PRO A 194 17.58 10.32 -2.32
C PRO A 194 19.01 9.85 -2.07
N LYS A 195 19.15 8.60 -1.67
CA LYS A 195 20.46 8.04 -1.36
C LYS A 195 21.41 8.24 -2.55
N GLY A 196 22.62 8.68 -2.26
CA GLY A 196 23.65 8.92 -3.28
C GLY A 196 23.57 10.27 -3.98
N TRP A 197 22.47 11.02 -3.86
CA TRP A 197 22.45 12.39 -4.39
C TRP A 197 23.42 13.26 -3.60
N LYS A 198 24.26 14.03 -4.29
CA LYS A 198 25.14 15.00 -3.66
C LYS A 198 24.40 16.32 -3.41
N ASN A 199 23.55 16.71 -4.34
CA ASN A 199 22.78 17.94 -4.37
C ASN A 199 21.33 17.67 -4.79
N SER A 200 20.40 17.81 -3.85
CA SER A 200 18.95 17.75 -4.07
C SER A 200 18.26 19.10 -3.84
N THR A 201 19.00 20.21 -3.96
CA THR A 201 18.47 21.55 -3.69
C THR A 201 17.19 21.81 -4.50
N ASN A 202 16.16 22.25 -3.77
CA ASN A 202 14.81 22.57 -4.24
C ASN A 202 13.97 21.40 -4.81
N TRP A 203 14.52 20.20 -4.98
CA TRP A 203 13.74 19.05 -5.44
C TRP A 203 12.57 18.77 -4.50
N MET A 204 11.39 18.53 -5.09
CA MET A 204 10.15 18.22 -4.37
C MET A 204 9.70 19.32 -3.38
N THR A 205 10.15 20.57 -3.59
CA THR A 205 9.72 21.73 -2.80
C THR A 205 8.64 22.52 -3.52
N LYS A 206 8.08 23.54 -2.86
CA LYS A 206 7.14 24.50 -3.47
C LYS A 206 7.72 25.32 -4.62
N HIS A 207 9.04 25.30 -4.79
CA HIS A 207 9.69 26.06 -5.85
C HIS A 207 9.41 25.46 -7.23
N GLY A 208 9.39 26.30 -8.25
CA GLY A 208 9.33 25.93 -9.65
C GLY A 208 10.52 25.06 -10.03
N TYR A 209 10.28 24.07 -10.89
CA TYR A 209 11.27 23.01 -11.12
C TYR A 209 12.52 23.49 -11.88
N CYS A 210 12.49 24.68 -12.48
CA CYS A 210 13.69 25.30 -13.07
C CYS A 210 14.71 25.73 -11.99
N SER A 211 14.30 25.84 -10.72
CA SER A 211 15.19 26.07 -9.59
C SER A 211 15.80 24.78 -9.03
N TRP A 212 15.35 23.61 -9.47
CA TRP A 212 15.79 22.33 -8.95
C TRP A 212 17.20 22.02 -9.43
N ALA A 213 18.05 21.56 -8.52
CA ALA A 213 19.45 21.28 -8.83
C ALA A 213 19.59 20.34 -10.03
N GLY A 214 20.25 20.80 -11.09
CA GLY A 214 20.48 20.02 -12.31
C GLY A 214 19.38 20.10 -13.36
N VAL A 215 18.26 20.79 -13.11
CA VAL A 215 17.21 21.00 -14.13
C VAL A 215 17.50 22.25 -14.94
N GLY A 216 17.65 22.11 -16.26
CA GLY A 216 17.84 23.22 -17.18
C GLY A 216 16.57 23.51 -17.97
N CYS A 217 16.10 24.75 -17.96
CA CYS A 217 14.88 25.18 -18.66
C CYS A 217 15.15 26.13 -19.84
N HIS A 218 14.21 26.19 -20.78
CA HIS A 218 14.18 27.22 -21.81
C HIS A 218 14.08 28.60 -21.17
N HIS A 219 14.95 29.51 -21.59
CA HIS A 219 14.81 30.93 -21.26
C HIS A 219 13.89 31.58 -22.27
N LYS A 220 12.91 32.37 -21.81
CA LYS A 220 12.15 33.23 -22.72
C LYS A 220 13.09 34.33 -23.24
N PRO A 221 13.36 34.40 -24.55
CA PRO A 221 14.14 35.51 -25.09
C PRO A 221 13.36 36.81 -24.88
N GLY A 222 14.02 37.85 -24.37
CA GLY A 222 13.44 39.19 -24.19
C GLY A 222 12.88 39.50 -22.80
N THR A 223 12.92 38.57 -21.84
CA THR A 223 12.87 38.96 -20.42
C THR A 223 14.28 39.39 -20.02
N ASP A 224 14.44 40.62 -19.55
CA ASP A 224 15.72 41.13 -19.05
C ASP A 224 16.39 40.08 -18.16
N LEU A 225 17.61 39.68 -18.51
CA LEU A 225 18.37 38.64 -17.80
C LEU A 225 18.55 38.96 -16.31
N GLU A 226 18.33 40.22 -15.90
CA GLU A 226 18.33 40.67 -14.50
C GLU A 226 17.07 40.27 -13.70
N LYS A 227 15.97 39.83 -14.36
CA LYS A 227 14.73 39.38 -13.69
C LYS A 227 14.30 37.99 -14.14
N ILE A 228 15.25 37.08 -14.30
CA ILE A 228 14.91 35.66 -14.39
C ILE A 228 14.29 35.27 -13.03
N HIS A 229 12.98 35.08 -13.00
CA HIS A 229 12.34 34.39 -11.88
C HIS A 229 12.90 32.95 -11.88
N TYR A 230 13.94 32.74 -11.06
CA TYR A 230 14.55 31.43 -10.85
C TYR A 230 13.52 30.37 -10.40
N ASP A 231 12.37 30.82 -9.88
CA ASP A 231 11.27 30.01 -9.38
C ASP A 231 10.18 29.68 -10.42
N GLY A 232 10.45 29.87 -11.72
CA GLY A 232 9.49 29.62 -12.80
C GLY A 232 9.32 28.14 -13.15
N ASN A 233 8.21 27.84 -13.84
CA ASN A 233 7.97 26.57 -14.52
C ASN A 233 8.01 26.85 -16.04
N TYR A 234 9.02 26.33 -16.72
CA TYR A 234 9.22 26.50 -18.17
C TYR A 234 9.58 25.15 -18.79
N GLY A 235 9.53 25.03 -20.12
CA GLY A 235 9.92 23.78 -20.79
C GLY A 235 11.33 23.33 -20.38
N VAL A 236 11.43 22.12 -19.82
CA VAL A 236 12.72 21.50 -19.49
C VAL A 236 13.47 21.17 -20.78
N THR A 237 14.75 21.53 -20.82
CA THR A 237 15.64 21.31 -21.98
C THR A 237 16.66 20.21 -21.73
N HIS A 238 17.15 20.08 -20.49
CA HIS A 238 18.15 19.09 -20.12
C HIS A 238 18.15 18.84 -18.62
N LEU A 239 18.67 17.67 -18.25
CA LEU A 239 18.96 17.28 -16.86
C LEU A 239 20.45 17.04 -16.72
N ASN A 240 21.13 17.83 -15.90
CA ASN A 240 22.53 17.67 -15.55
C ASN A 240 22.67 17.17 -14.11
N LEU A 241 22.68 15.84 -13.97
CA LEU A 241 22.80 15.15 -12.68
C LEU A 241 24.16 14.46 -12.52
N THR A 242 25.15 14.88 -13.31
CA THR A 242 26.52 14.32 -13.29
C THR A 242 27.15 14.33 -11.91
N SER A 243 26.82 15.34 -11.09
CA SER A 243 27.32 15.47 -9.72
C SER A 243 26.61 14.58 -8.68
N ASN A 244 25.47 13.97 -9.03
CA ASN A 244 24.67 13.12 -8.15
C ASN A 244 24.93 11.62 -8.35
N TYR A 245 25.84 11.23 -9.25
CA TYR A 245 26.22 9.84 -9.50
C TYR A 245 25.03 8.87 -9.63
N VAL A 246 23.94 9.33 -10.25
CA VAL A 246 22.69 8.56 -10.35
C VAL A 246 22.94 7.29 -11.16
N ARG A 247 22.66 6.12 -10.56
CA ARG A 247 22.90 4.78 -11.17
C ARG A 247 21.61 4.01 -11.43
N VAL A 248 20.56 4.68 -11.89
CA VAL A 248 19.28 4.03 -12.20
C VAL A 248 18.96 4.16 -13.69
N SER A 249 18.04 3.32 -14.16
CA SER A 249 17.45 3.46 -15.49
C SER A 249 16.61 4.74 -15.57
N ILE A 250 16.72 5.46 -16.68
CA ILE A 250 15.87 6.62 -16.95
C ILE A 250 14.41 6.12 -17.14
N PRO A 251 13.44 6.65 -16.38
CA PRO A 251 12.04 6.29 -16.52
C PRO A 251 11.48 6.81 -17.86
N GLY A 252 10.50 6.11 -18.42
CA GLY A 252 9.92 6.44 -19.73
C GLY A 252 9.23 7.82 -19.76
N GLU A 253 8.82 8.33 -18.59
CA GLU A 253 8.18 9.63 -18.40
C GLU A 253 9.05 10.83 -18.77
N ILE A 254 10.39 10.65 -18.87
CA ILE A 254 11.36 11.70 -19.24
C ILE A 254 12.03 11.40 -20.59
N ALA A 255 11.81 10.22 -21.16
CA ALA A 255 12.43 9.79 -22.42
C ALA A 255 11.80 10.45 -23.64
#